data_AF-A0A935LPI2-F1
#
_entry.id   AF-A0A935LPI2-F1
#
_cell.length_a   1.000
_cell.length_b   1.000
_cell.length_c   1.000
_cell.angle_alpha   90.00
_cell.angle_beta   90.00
_cell.angle_gamma   90.00
#
_symmetry.space_group_name_H-M   'P 1'
#
loop_
_entity.id
_entity.type
_entity.pdbx_description
1 polymer ?
#
loop_
_entity_poly.entity_id
_entity_poly.type
_entity_poly.pdbx_seq_one_letter_code
_entity_poly.pdbx_strand_id
1 'polypeptide(L)'
;MKVREESALLGYDDLRYDGDTVSVFVNGQCVAHRIEVPHRKQPRALRVHLQPGTNHLVMHAENEGGEAPNTAGMLVRTKGKKHRLVMRSTMNHSAGLVIERDP
;
A
#
# COMPACT_ATOMS: atom_id res chain seq x y z
N MET A 1 4.06 -8.29 24.39
CA MET A 1 4.38 -7.33 23.31
C MET A 1 3.07 -6.69 22.82
N LYS A 2 2.82 -5.41 23.12
CA LYS A 2 1.60 -4.71 22.64
C LYS A 2 1.84 -4.29 21.19
N VAL A 3 1.34 -5.09 20.24
CA VAL A 3 1.26 -4.68 18.83
C VAL A 3 0.29 -3.50 18.77
N ARG A 4 0.76 -2.32 18.34
CA ARG A 4 -0.11 -1.16 18.15
C ARG A 4 -0.57 -1.16 16.69
N GLU A 5 -1.88 -1.06 16.48
CA GLU A 5 -2.46 -0.90 15.15
C GLU A 5 -2.03 0.45 14.55
N GLU A 6 -1.50 0.40 13.34
CA GLU A 6 -1.20 1.57 12.52
C GLU A 6 -2.14 1.56 11.30
N SER A 7 -2.18 2.67 10.56
CA SER A 7 -3.04 2.79 9.38
C SER A 7 -2.23 3.13 8.14
N ALA A 8 -2.45 2.35 7.08
CA ALA A 8 -2.04 2.69 5.73
C ALA A 8 -3.29 3.12 4.96
N LEU A 9 -3.18 4.21 4.21
CA LEU A 9 -4.24 4.70 3.33
C LEU A 9 -3.76 4.54 1.90
N LEU A 10 -4.47 3.74 1.12
CA LEU A 10 -4.23 3.53 -0.30
C LEU A 10 -5.19 4.41 -1.10
N GLY A 11 -4.70 5.11 -2.11
CA GLY A 11 -5.49 5.97 -2.99
C GLY A 11 -4.71 6.34 -4.25
N TYR A 12 -5.33 6.25 -5.41
CA TYR A 12 -4.70 6.64 -6.67
C TYR A 12 -4.75 8.16 -6.91
N ASP A 13 -3.90 8.71 -7.79
CA ASP A 13 -4.01 10.07 -8.31
C ASP A 13 -4.30 10.02 -9.82
N ASP A 14 -5.22 10.88 -10.28
CA ASP A 14 -5.73 11.01 -11.65
C ASP A 14 -6.69 9.93 -12.22
N LEU A 15 -7.98 10.17 -11.94
CA LEU A 15 -9.17 10.13 -12.83
C LEU A 15 -9.59 8.84 -13.57
N ARG A 16 -8.80 7.77 -13.63
CA ARG A 16 -9.22 6.52 -14.26
C ARG A 16 -9.31 5.38 -13.26
N TYR A 17 -10.52 4.85 -13.15
CA TYR A 17 -10.80 3.55 -12.56
C TYR A 17 -10.90 2.58 -13.73
N ASP A 18 -9.88 1.77 -13.96
CA ASP A 18 -9.76 0.91 -15.14
C ASP A 18 -9.72 -0.59 -14.78
N GLY A 19 -10.07 -0.92 -13.53
CA GLY A 19 -10.19 -2.29 -13.04
C GLY A 19 -8.87 -2.90 -12.57
N ASP A 20 -7.86 -2.06 -12.34
CA ASP A 20 -6.59 -2.50 -11.81
C ASP A 20 -6.72 -3.03 -10.36
N THR A 21 -6.12 -4.19 -10.10
CA THR A 21 -6.17 -4.83 -8.77
C THR A 21 -4.77 -5.08 -8.21
N VAL A 22 -4.63 -4.88 -6.91
CA VAL A 22 -3.37 -5.06 -6.18
C VAL A 22 -3.56 -5.88 -4.91
N SER A 23 -2.50 -6.59 -4.53
CA SER A 23 -2.32 -7.15 -3.20
C SER A 23 -1.27 -6.35 -2.43
N VAL A 24 -1.49 -6.13 -1.14
CA VAL A 24 -0.58 -5.38 -0.26
C VAL A 24 -0.09 -6.31 0.85
N PHE A 25 1.22 -6.30 1.07
CA PHE A 25 1.90 -7.14 2.06
C PHE A 25 2.71 -6.29 3.02
N VAL A 26 2.70 -6.64 4.31
CA VAL A 26 3.55 -6.06 5.35
C VAL A 26 4.37 -7.17 5.97
N ASN A 27 5.70 -7.07 5.90
CA ASN A 27 6.62 -8.09 6.40
C ASN A 27 6.28 -9.51 5.90
N GLY A 28 5.89 -9.61 4.63
CA GLY A 28 5.46 -10.86 3.99
C GLY A 28 4.02 -11.30 4.31
N GLN A 29 3.30 -10.63 5.20
CA GLN A 29 1.90 -10.93 5.51
C GLN A 29 0.95 -10.14 4.63
N CYS A 30 0.02 -10.81 3.97
CA CYS A 30 -1.00 -10.15 3.16
C CYS A 30 -1.99 -9.39 4.06
N VAL A 31 -2.05 -8.07 3.89
CA VAL A 31 -2.98 -7.18 4.61
C VAL A 31 -4.18 -6.75 3.78
N ALA A 32 -4.07 -6.85 2.45
CA ALA A 32 -5.17 -6.71 1.51
C ALA A 32 -4.89 -7.59 0.29
N HIS A 33 -5.84 -8.43 -0.07
CA HIS A 33 -5.68 -9.38 -1.17
C HIS A 33 -6.59 -8.98 -2.33
N ARG A 34 -6.01 -8.82 -3.53
CA ARG A 34 -6.69 -8.56 -4.80
C ARG A 34 -7.80 -7.52 -4.68
N ILE A 35 -7.43 -6.35 -4.17
CA ILE A 35 -8.33 -5.22 -4.04
C ILE A 35 -8.19 -4.31 -5.25
N GLU A 36 -9.30 -3.74 -5.71
CA GLU A 36 -9.25 -2.68 -6.72
C GLU A 36 -8.53 -1.46 -6.16
N VAL A 37 -7.72 -0.80 -7.00
CA VAL A 37 -7.04 0.43 -6.58
C VAL A 37 -8.09 1.54 -6.44
N PRO A 38 -8.25 2.11 -5.23
CA PRO A 38 -9.33 3.05 -4.98
C PRO A 38 -9.06 4.41 -5.62
N HIS A 39 -10.12 5.04 -6.12
CA HIS A 39 -10.08 6.41 -6.60
C HIS A 39 -9.66 7.40 -5.49
N ARG A 40 -8.91 8.45 -5.83
CA ARG A 40 -8.39 9.45 -4.86
C ARG A 40 -9.41 9.99 -3.87
N LYS A 41 -10.64 10.23 -4.35
CA LYS A 41 -11.76 10.78 -3.57
C LYS A 41 -12.36 9.78 -2.58
N GLN A 42 -12.09 8.49 -2.75
CA GLN A 42 -12.60 7.40 -1.92
C GLN A 42 -11.46 6.45 -1.53
N PRO A 43 -10.42 6.95 -0.83
CA PRO A 43 -9.25 6.15 -0.51
C PRO A 43 -9.62 5.01 0.45
N ARG A 44 -8.95 3.87 0.31
CA ARG A 44 -9.16 2.70 1.16
C ARG A 44 -8.19 2.70 2.32
N ALA A 45 -8.73 2.68 3.54
CA ALA A 45 -7.93 2.49 4.75
C ALA A 45 -7.65 1.00 4.96
N LEU A 46 -6.37 0.67 5.12
CA LEU A 46 -5.86 -0.64 5.48
C LEU A 46 -5.31 -0.57 6.90
N ARG A 47 -5.75 -1.49 7.76
CA ARG A 47 -5.13 -1.68 9.08
C ARG A 47 -3.86 -2.49 8.88
N VAL A 48 -2.75 -1.95 9.36
CA VAL A 48 -1.45 -2.59 9.23
C VAL A 48 -0.77 -2.66 10.59
N HIS A 49 -0.03 -3.74 10.81
CA HIS A 49 0.76 -3.92 12.02
C HIS A 49 2.23 -3.72 11.69
N LEU A 50 2.81 -2.61 12.17
CA LEU A 50 4.23 -2.37 12.08
C LEU A 50 4.93 -2.84 13.35
N GLN A 51 5.98 -3.62 13.18
CA GLN A 51 6.88 -4.06 14.25
C GLN A 51 7.86 -2.93 14.59
N PRO A 52 8.39 -2.85 15.82
CA PRO A 52 9.55 -2.01 16.09
C PRO A 52 10.71 -2.31 15.11
N GLY A 53 11.38 -1.28 14.65
CA GLY A 53 12.45 -1.39 13.66
C GLY A 53 11.95 -1.38 12.21
N THR A 54 12.63 -2.14 11.36
CA THR A 54 12.41 -2.14 9.91
C THR A 54 11.17 -2.94 9.50
N ASN A 55 10.31 -2.31 8.70
CA ASN A 55 9.14 -2.95 8.11
C ASN A 55 9.16 -2.82 6.58
N HIS A 56 8.85 -3.92 5.90
CA HIS A 56 8.75 -3.98 4.45
C HIS A 56 7.29 -3.97 4.04
N LEU A 57 6.89 -2.95 3.29
CA LEU A 57 5.57 -2.82 2.70
C LEU A 57 5.70 -3.02 1.20
N VAL A 58 4.96 -3.99 0.66
CA VAL A 58 5.02 -4.38 -0.75
C VAL A 58 3.63 -4.27 -1.36
N MET A 59 3.53 -3.69 -2.55
CA MET A 59 2.33 -3.74 -3.38
C MET A 59 2.65 -4.51 -4.65
N HIS A 60 1.82 -5.49 -4.93
CA HIS A 60 1.92 -6.35 -6.09
C HIS A 60 0.68 -6.16 -6.94
N ALA A 61 0.85 -6.01 -8.26
CA ALA A 61 -0.26 -5.95 -9.18
C ALA A 61 -0.76 -7.38 -9.46
N GLU A 62 -2.03 -7.63 -9.16
CA GLU A 62 -2.71 -8.91 -9.46
C GLU A 62 -3.24 -8.94 -10.90
N ASN A 63 -3.47 -7.76 -11.47
CA ASN A 63 -3.68 -7.51 -12.89
C ASN A 63 -3.13 -6.10 -13.22
N GLU A 64 -3.13 -5.70 -14.50
CA GLU A 64 -2.63 -4.39 -14.94
C GLU A 64 -3.74 -3.41 -15.39
N GLY A 65 -5.01 -3.74 -15.14
CA GLY A 65 -6.14 -2.92 -15.60
C GLY A 65 -6.13 -2.67 -17.11
N GLY A 66 -6.48 -1.45 -17.50
CA GLY A 66 -6.42 -0.97 -18.88
C GLY A 66 -5.08 -0.35 -19.25
N GLU A 67 -4.37 0.28 -18.30
CA GLU A 67 -3.06 0.91 -18.50
C GLU A 67 -2.05 0.53 -17.41
N ALA A 68 -1.03 -0.25 -17.79
CA ALA A 68 0.12 -0.53 -16.93
C ALA A 68 1.09 0.67 -16.84
N PRO A 69 1.83 0.85 -15.72
CA PRO A 69 1.75 0.08 -14.47
C PRO A 69 0.66 0.60 -13.53
N ASN A 70 0.14 -0.27 -12.65
CA ASN A 70 -0.74 0.14 -11.55
C ASN A 70 0.02 1.15 -10.71
N THR A 71 -0.52 2.35 -10.62
CA THR A 71 0.08 3.43 -9.86
C THR A 71 -0.83 3.70 -8.67
N ALA A 72 -0.29 3.80 -7.46
CA ALA A 72 -1.10 4.11 -6.28
C ALA A 72 -0.33 5.04 -5.35
N GLY A 73 -1.00 6.08 -4.86
CA GLY A 73 -0.55 6.83 -3.71
C GLY A 73 -0.79 6.03 -2.43
N MET A 74 0.24 5.89 -1.62
CA MET A 74 0.13 5.24 -0.33
C MET A 74 0.63 6.18 0.77
N LEU A 75 -0.21 6.35 1.79
CA LEU A 75 0.09 7.15 2.97
C LEU A 75 0.08 6.24 4.19
N VAL A 76 1.26 6.00 4.76
CA VAL A 76 1.39 5.26 6.03
C VAL A 76 1.55 6.25 7.17
N ARG A 77 0.69 6.12 8.18
CA ARG A 77 0.75 6.89 9.41
C ARG A 77 1.33 6.02 10.51
N THR A 78 2.37 6.52 11.17
CA THR A 78 2.95 5.93 12.39
C THR A 78 2.84 6.96 13.51
N LYS A 79 3.23 6.60 14.75
CA LYS A 79 3.31 7.57 15.85
C LYS A 79 4.21 8.76 15.52
N GLY A 80 3.60 9.86 15.10
CA GLY A 80 4.27 11.14 14.85
C GLY A 80 4.83 11.30 13.43
N LYS A 81 4.81 10.28 12.57
CA LYS A 81 5.32 10.38 11.19
C LYS A 81 4.26 10.00 10.17
N LYS A 82 4.34 10.65 9.00
CA LYS A 82 3.52 10.37 7.82
C LYS A 82 4.46 10.09 6.66
N HIS A 83 4.36 8.89 6.11
CA HIS A 83 5.13 8.48 4.93
C HIS A 83 4.18 8.47 3.74
N ARG A 84 4.37 9.38 2.79
CA ARG A 84 3.62 9.42 1.53
C ARG A 84 4.55 9.05 0.40
N LEU A 85 4.10 8.14 -0.46
CA LEU A 85 4.83 7.69 -1.62
C LEU A 85 3.89 7.27 -2.74
N VAL A 86 4.41 7.30 -3.96
CA VAL A 86 3.75 6.74 -5.15
C VAL A 86 4.37 5.38 -5.42
N MET A 87 3.55 4.34 -5.36
CA MET A 87 3.90 2.95 -5.63
C MET A 87 3.54 2.64 -7.07
N ARG A 88 4.44 1.99 -7.82
CA ARG A 88 4.19 1.54 -9.20
C ARG A 88 4.51 0.06 -9.32
N SER A 89 3.55 -0.73 -9.77
CA SER A 89 3.70 -2.18 -9.91
C SER A 89 3.10 -2.70 -11.22
N THR A 90 3.70 -3.74 -11.77
CA THR A 90 3.17 -4.59 -12.85
C THR A 90 3.05 -6.03 -12.33
N MET A 91 2.43 -6.93 -13.10
CA MET A 91 2.34 -8.34 -12.68
C MET A 91 3.74 -8.98 -12.50
N ASN A 92 4.76 -8.44 -13.17
CA ASN A 92 6.14 -8.92 -13.11
C ASN A 92 7.03 -8.15 -12.12
N HIS A 93 6.61 -6.96 -11.66
CA HIS A 93 7.40 -6.10 -10.78
C HIS A 93 6.56 -5.47 -9.67
N SER A 94 6.91 -5.76 -8.42
CA SER A 94 6.25 -5.19 -7.24
C SER A 94 6.89 -3.88 -6.80
N ALA A 95 6.09 -2.98 -6.22
CA ALA A 95 6.58 -1.78 -5.53
C ALA A 95 6.92 -2.11 -4.08
N GLY A 96 8.06 -1.64 -3.59
CA GLY A 96 8.50 -1.84 -2.21
C GLY A 96 8.76 -0.52 -1.48
N LEU A 97 8.40 -0.46 -0.21
CA LEU A 97 8.72 0.61 0.72
C LEU A 97 9.28 0.02 2.01
N VAL A 98 10.35 0.63 2.50
CA VAL A 98 10.89 0.36 3.83
C VAL A 98 10.47 1.47 4.79
N ILE A 99 9.90 1.08 5.94
CA ILE A 99 9.50 1.99 7.00
C ILE A 99 10.26 1.61 8.26
N GLU A 100 10.98 2.59 8.81
CA GLU A 100 11.59 2.44 10.13
C GLU A 100 10.62 2.95 11.19
N ARG A 101 10.22 2.06 12.11
CA ARG A 101 9.34 2.38 13.22
C ARG A 101 10.14 2.48 14.51
N ASP A 102 10.09 3.63 15.15
CA ASP A 102 10.64 3.81 16.48
C ASP A 102 9.98 2.81 17.48
N PRO A 103 10.71 2.33 18.51
CA PRO A 103 10.22 1.34 19.47
C PRO A 103 8.82 1.62 20.08
#